data_AF-A0A4W5LQ00-F1
#
_entry.id   AF-A0A4W5LQ00-F1
#
_cell.length_a   1.000
_cell.length_b   1.000
_cell.length_c   1.000
_cell.angle_alpha   90.00
_cell.angle_beta   90.00
_cell.angle_gamma   90.00
#
_symmetry.space_group_name_H-M   'P 1'
#
loop_
_entity.id
_entity.type
_entity.pdbx_description
1 polymer ?
#
loop_
_entity_poly.entity_id
_entity_poly.type
_entity_poly.pdbx_seq_one_letter_code
_entity_poly.pdbx_strand_id
1 'polypeptide(L)'
;MDTSKPIGLLFPVGKEVGETVLYCGCRHKNEDYLYQEELEEAEKTGVITKLNVAFSRDQEQKVYVQHLLRTNKEDLWRQIHTDNAHIYICG
;
A
#
# COMPACT_ATOMS: atom_id res chain seq x y z
N MET A 1 5.78 19.75 -16.83
CA MET A 1 5.28 19.99 -15.46
C MET A 1 5.98 18.97 -14.59
N ASP A 2 6.98 19.42 -13.86
CA ASP A 2 7.94 18.62 -13.10
C ASP A 2 7.24 18.01 -11.86
N THR A 3 7.28 16.68 -11.74
CA THR A 3 6.62 15.87 -10.69
C THR A 3 7.58 15.44 -9.58
N SER A 4 8.64 16.21 -9.33
CA SER A 4 9.56 16.00 -8.19
C SER A 4 8.90 16.32 -6.85
N LYS A 5 7.91 15.51 -6.46
CA LYS A 5 7.48 15.40 -5.07
C LYS A 5 8.40 14.37 -4.41
N PRO A 6 9.25 14.74 -3.44
CA PRO A 6 10.09 13.75 -2.78
C PRO A 6 9.17 12.78 -2.03
N ILE A 7 9.16 11.53 -2.49
CA ILE A 7 8.57 10.40 -1.78
C ILE A 7 9.61 10.00 -0.71
N GLY A 8 9.13 9.68 0.50
CA GLY A 8 9.84 9.44 1.77
C GLY A 8 11.38 9.42 1.81
N LEU A 9 11.97 10.01 2.86
CA LEU A 9 13.40 9.90 3.12
C LEU A 9 13.70 8.65 3.96
N LEU A 10 14.63 7.80 3.53
CA LEU A 10 15.13 6.73 4.38
C LEU A 10 16.03 7.33 5.47
N PHE A 11 15.48 7.57 6.66
CA PHE A 11 16.25 7.88 7.86
C PHE A 11 17.02 6.61 8.25
N PRO A 12 18.37 6.57 8.38
CA PRO A 12 19.37 7.62 8.65
C PRO A 12 20.33 7.90 7.46
N VAL A 13 20.03 7.38 6.27
CA VAL A 13 20.93 7.42 5.10
C VAL A 13 20.69 8.67 4.23
N GLY A 14 19.55 9.35 4.39
CA GLY A 14 19.24 10.55 3.62
C GLY A 14 18.99 10.27 2.14
N LYS A 15 18.63 9.02 1.80
CA LYS A 15 18.36 8.59 0.43
C LYS A 15 16.88 8.76 0.10
N GLU A 16 16.61 9.27 -1.09
CA GLU A 16 15.25 9.29 -1.66
C GLU A 16 14.76 7.87 -1.90
N VAL A 17 13.49 7.62 -1.54
CA VAL A 17 12.82 6.34 -1.72
C VAL A 17 11.60 6.56 -2.60
N GLY A 18 11.38 5.68 -3.57
CA GLY A 18 10.18 5.70 -4.41
C GLY A 18 8.90 5.31 -3.64
N GLU A 19 7.76 5.31 -4.34
CA GLU A 19 6.48 4.93 -3.74
C GLU A 19 6.52 3.50 -3.18
N THR A 20 6.00 3.33 -1.97
CA THR A 20 5.77 2.03 -1.34
C THR A 20 4.29 1.85 -1.11
N VAL A 21 3.63 1.03 -1.93
CA VAL A 21 2.19 0.75 -1.79
C VAL A 21 1.99 -0.66 -1.30
N LEU A 22 1.24 -0.81 -0.20
CA LEU A 22 0.93 -2.10 0.39
C LEU A 22 -0.54 -2.45 0.13
N TYR A 23 -0.76 -3.70 -0.31
CA TYR A 23 -2.06 -4.35 -0.31
C TYR A 23 -2.00 -5.54 0.64
N CYS A 24 -2.82 -5.54 1.70
CA CYS A 24 -2.92 -6.67 2.62
C CYS A 24 -4.38 -7.08 2.83
N GLY A 25 -4.60 -8.29 3.33
CA GLY A 25 -5.94 -8.83 3.55
C GLY A 25 -6.03 -9.61 4.85
N CYS A 26 -7.13 -9.42 5.57
CA CYS A 26 -7.48 -10.17 6.78
C CYS A 26 -9.00 -10.41 6.81
N ARG A 27 -9.52 -11.07 7.85
CA ARG A 27 -10.96 -11.34 7.97
C ARG A 27 -11.69 -10.10 8.46
N HIS A 28 -11.27 -9.60 9.62
CA HIS A 28 -11.95 -8.53 10.34
C HIS A 28 -10.94 -7.53 10.85
N LYS A 29 -11.28 -6.23 10.73
CA LYS A 29 -10.40 -5.17 11.23
C LYS A 29 -10.03 -5.34 12.71
N ASN A 30 -10.97 -5.81 13.52
CA ASN A 30 -10.83 -5.88 14.98
C ASN A 30 -10.42 -7.28 15.50
N GLU A 31 -10.07 -8.23 14.63
CA GLU A 31 -9.69 -9.59 15.07
C GLU A 31 -8.29 -10.00 14.59
N ASP A 32 -8.01 -9.86 13.30
CA ASP A 32 -6.81 -10.45 12.67
C ASP A 32 -6.06 -9.46 11.75
N TYR A 33 -6.21 -8.17 12.00
CA TYR A 33 -5.42 -7.13 11.35
C TYR A 33 -3.99 -7.10 11.92
N LEU A 34 -3.13 -7.95 11.37
CA LEU A 34 -1.73 -8.08 11.80
C LEU A 34 -0.95 -6.77 11.63
N TYR A 35 -0.21 -6.39 12.68
CA TYR A 35 0.62 -5.18 12.73
C TYR A 35 -0.16 -3.88 12.45
N GLN A 36 -1.42 -3.81 12.86
CA GLN A 36 -2.29 -2.67 12.57
C GLN A 36 -1.64 -1.34 12.95
N GLU A 37 -1.18 -1.21 14.21
CA GLU A 37 -0.63 0.06 14.71
C GLU A 37 0.64 0.46 13.96
N GLU A 38 1.51 -0.51 13.69
CA GLU A 38 2.77 -0.28 12.97
C GLU A 38 2.53 0.07 11.50
N LEU A 39 1.57 -0.57 10.84
CA LEU A 39 1.23 -0.29 9.44
C LEU A 39 0.55 1.07 9.30
N GLU A 40 -0.38 1.41 10.19
CA GLU A 40 -1.06 2.70 10.20
C GLU A 40 -0.08 3.85 10.52
N GLU A 41 0.86 3.65 11.45
CA GLU A 41 1.91 4.63 11.72
C GLU A 41 2.93 4.72 10.56
N ALA A 42 3.26 3.60 9.91
CA ALA A 42 4.12 3.61 8.72
C ALA A 42 3.48 4.37 7.55
N GLU A 43 2.16 4.27 7.37
CA GLU A 43 1.43 5.08 6.40
C GLU A 43 1.47 6.57 6.77
N LYS A 44 1.16 6.88 8.04
CA LYS A 44 1.13 8.25 8.56
C LYS A 44 2.50 8.94 8.50
N THR A 45 3.58 8.21 8.70
CA THR A 45 4.96 8.71 8.60
C THR A 45 5.52 8.71 7.17
N GLY A 46 4.76 8.20 6.19
CA GLY A 46 5.12 8.19 4.78
C GLY A 46 6.14 7.11 4.39
N VAL A 47 6.45 6.17 5.29
CA VAL A 47 7.24 4.96 4.97
C VAL A 47 6.45 4.08 4.00
N ILE A 48 5.15 3.91 4.27
CA ILE A 48 4.18 3.36 3.31
C ILE A 48 3.47 4.56 2.69
N THR A 49 3.56 4.70 1.36
CA THR A 49 2.89 5.79 0.64
C THR A 49 1.38 5.60 0.60
N LYS A 50 0.91 4.35 0.56
CA LYS A 50 -0.53 4.02 0.57
C LYS A 50 -0.75 2.60 1.11
N LEU A 51 -1.59 2.49 2.12
CA LEU A 51 -1.99 1.23 2.75
C LEU A 51 -3.40 0.87 2.31
N ASN A 52 -3.54 -0.27 1.64
CA ASN A 52 -4.83 -0.78 1.16
C ASN A 52 -5.14 -2.10 1.87
N VAL A 53 -6.13 -2.09 2.77
CA VAL A 53 -6.49 -3.29 3.55
C VAL A 53 -7.84 -3.83 3.13
N ALA A 54 -7.87 -5.09 2.72
CA ALA A 54 -9.09 -5.81 2.39
C ALA A 54 -9.58 -6.62 3.59
N PHE A 55 -10.67 -6.16 4.21
CA PHE A 55 -11.37 -6.92 5.26
C PHE A 55 -12.40 -7.85 4.60
N SER A 56 -12.10 -9.15 4.56
CA SER A 56 -12.90 -10.10 3.78
C SER A 56 -14.27 -10.43 4.39
N ARG A 57 -14.51 -10.07 5.66
CA ARG A 57 -15.71 -10.45 6.43
C ARG A 57 -16.40 -9.30 7.17
N ASP A 58 -15.96 -8.05 7.01
CA ASP A 58 -16.61 -6.88 7.64
C ASP A 58 -17.90 -6.43 6.92
N GLN A 59 -18.23 -7.08 5.80
CA GLN A 59 -19.44 -6.84 5.03
C GLN A 59 -19.94 -8.16 4.39
N GLU A 60 -21.18 -8.16 3.87
CA GLU A 60 -21.83 -9.35 3.28
C GLU A 60 -21.04 -9.94 2.10
N GLN A 61 -20.53 -9.07 1.23
CA GLN A 61 -19.74 -9.47 0.06
C GLN A 61 -18.25 -9.51 0.41
N LYS A 62 -17.57 -10.61 0.07
CA LYS A 62 -16.14 -10.73 0.38
C LYS A 62 -15.31 -9.74 -0.42
N VAL A 63 -14.49 -8.97 0.29
CA VAL A 63 -13.49 -8.07 -0.30
C VAL A 63 -12.11 -8.69 -0.15
N TYR A 64 -11.36 -8.80 -1.24
CA TYR A 64 -10.01 -9.34 -1.27
C TYR A 64 -9.04 -8.35 -1.94
N VAL A 65 -7.75 -8.59 -1.81
CA VAL A 65 -6.69 -7.72 -2.36
C VAL A 65 -6.85 -7.46 -3.86
N GLN A 66 -7.29 -8.45 -4.65
CA GLN A 66 -7.54 -8.27 -6.09
C GLN A 66 -8.69 -7.31 -6.40
N HIS A 67 -9.66 -7.15 -5.49
CA HIS A 67 -10.72 -6.16 -5.66
C HIS A 67 -10.15 -4.75 -5.49
N LEU A 68 -9.28 -4.55 -4.49
CA LEU A 68 -8.60 -3.27 -4.29
C LEU A 68 -7.62 -2.94 -5.42
N LEU A 69 -6.85 -3.92 -5.90
CA LEU A 69 -5.99 -3.76 -7.08
C LEU A 69 -6.80 -3.34 -8.32
N ARG A 70 -7.98 -3.91 -8.52
CA ARG A 70 -8.88 -3.54 -9.62
C ARG A 70 -9.45 -2.13 -9.47
N THR A 71 -9.77 -1.71 -8.25
CA THR A 71 -10.21 -0.34 -7.96
C THR A 71 -9.10 0.68 -8.22
N ASN A 72 -7.85 0.32 -7.93
CA ASN A 72 -6.68 1.19 -8.08
C ASN A 72 -5.93 0.98 -9.41
N LYS A 73 -6.57 0.42 -10.44
CA LYS A 73 -5.90 -0.05 -11.67
C LYS A 73 -5.16 1.05 -12.43
N GLU A 74 -5.66 2.30 -12.42
CA GLU A 74 -5.01 3.43 -13.09
C GLU A 74 -3.69 3.82 -12.40
N ASP A 75 -3.69 3.89 -11.06
CA ASP A 75 -2.48 4.14 -10.26
C ASP A 75 -1.49 2.99 -10.42
N LEU A 76 -1.97 1.75 -10.32
CA LEU A 76 -1.15 0.55 -10.49
C LEU A 76 -0.50 0.51 -11.88
N TRP A 77 -1.24 0.87 -12.93
CA TRP A 77 -0.69 0.94 -14.29
C TRP A 77 0.39 2.01 -14.40
N ARG A 78 0.19 3.21 -13.84
CA ARG A 78 1.22 4.26 -13.81
C ARG A 78 2.49 3.75 -13.11
N GLN A 79 2.34 3.13 -11.95
CA GLN A 79 3.46 2.60 -11.16
C GLN A 79 4.27 1.58 -11.97
N ILE A 80 3.60 0.64 -12.63
CA ILE A 80 4.26 -0.40 -13.41
C ILE A 80 4.88 0.19 -14.69
N HIS A 81 4.13 1.02 -15.41
CA HIS A 81 4.49 1.45 -16.77
C HIS A 81 5.46 2.63 -16.80
N THR A 82 5.22 3.63 -15.95
CA THR A 82 5.97 4.90 -15.96
C THR A 82 7.02 4.91 -14.86
N ASP A 83 6.66 4.45 -13.66
CA ASP A 83 7.52 4.57 -12.48
C ASP A 83 8.45 3.36 -12.30
N ASN A 84 8.37 2.37 -13.20
CA ASN A 84 9.17 1.15 -13.22
C ASN A 84 9.14 0.40 -11.87
N ALA A 85 7.94 0.31 -11.28
CA ALA A 85 7.73 -0.34 -9.99
C ALA A 85 8.02 -1.84 -10.03
N HIS A 86 8.43 -2.37 -8.87
CA HIS A 86 8.60 -3.79 -8.63
C HIS A 86 7.37 -4.36 -7.91
N ILE A 87 6.85 -5.50 -8.40
CA ILE A 87 5.71 -6.19 -7.79
C ILE A 87 6.22 -7.36 -6.96
N TYR A 88 5.72 -7.46 -5.74
CA TYR A 88 5.94 -8.59 -4.83
C TYR A 88 4.59 -9.18 -4.45
N ILE A 89 4.50 -10.52 -4.46
CA ILE A 89 3.30 -11.26 -4.05
C ILE A 89 3.75 -12.30 -3.03
N CYS A 90 3.11 -12.31 -1.87
CA CYS A 90 3.40 -13.20 -0.75
C CYS A 90 2.07 -13.59 -0.08
N GLY A 91 2.00 -14.80 0.47
CA GLY A 91 0.82 -15.36 1.12
C GLY A 91 1.01 -16.82 1.45
#